data_AF-A0A967N2T6-F1
#
_entry.id   AF-A0A967N2T6-F1
#
_cell.length_a   1.000
_cell.length_b   1.000
_cell.length_c   1.000
_cell.angle_alpha   90.00
_cell.angle_beta   90.00
_cell.angle_gamma   90.00
#
_symmetry.space_group_name_H-M   'P 1'
#
loop_
_entity.id
_entity.type
_entity.pdbx_description
1 polymer ?
#
loop_
_entity_poly.entity_id
_entity_poly.type
_entity_poly.pdbx_seq_one_letter_code
_entity_poly.pdbx_strand_id
1 'polypeptide(L)'
;PVGITQTLLRDDEGEVTGSSVIIRDNREHEQVQEQMRRSERLAAVSVMAGGLAHELNNPVAILDNRIELMQREAARSSEGKN
;
A
#
# COMPACT_ATOMS: atom_id res chain seq x y z
N PRO A 1 8.21 -0.09 23.10
CA PRO A 1 7.26 -0.60 24.12
C PRO A 1 7.80 -1.85 24.82
N VAL A 2 7.38 -2.01 26.07
CA VAL A 2 7.75 -3.15 26.90
C VAL A 2 6.50 -3.96 27.21
N GLY A 3 6.56 -5.27 27.03
CA GLY A 3 5.57 -6.21 27.52
C GLY A 3 5.95 -6.64 28.93
N ILE A 4 4.98 -6.66 29.84
CA ILE A 4 5.16 -7.15 31.20
C ILE A 4 4.21 -8.31 31.42
N THR A 5 4.76 -9.45 31.80
CA THR A 5 3.99 -10.62 32.24
C THR A 5 4.36 -10.90 33.69
N GLN A 6 3.38 -10.90 34.59
CA GLN A 6 3.57 -11.26 35.98
C GLN A 6 2.78 -12.52 36.30
N THR A 7 3.42 -13.46 36.97
CA THR A 7 2.81 -14.70 37.46
C THR A 7 3.03 -14.79 38.96
N LEU A 8 1.96 -15.03 39.72
CA LEU A 8 2.05 -15.28 41.16
C LEU A 8 2.54 -16.71 41.39
N LEU A 9 3.49 -16.86 42.32
CA LEU A 9 3.96 -18.15 42.79
C LEU A 9 3.16 -18.51 44.03
N ARG A 10 2.65 -19.74 44.05
CA ARG A 10 1.89 -20.29 45.17
C ARG A 10 2.59 -21.53 45.69
N ASP A 11 2.52 -21.74 46.99
CA ASP A 11 2.89 -23.03 47.58
C ASP A 11 1.78 -24.08 47.40
N ASP A 12 2.02 -25.27 47.94
CA ASP A 12 1.10 -26.41 47.87
C ASP A 12 -0.20 -26.18 48.65
N GLU A 13 -0.23 -25.19 49.55
CA GLU A 13 -1.40 -24.78 50.34
C GLU A 13 -2.20 -23.67 49.61
N GLY A 14 -1.67 -23.15 48.50
CA GLY A 14 -2.30 -22.13 47.66
C GLY A 14 -1.94 -20.69 48.05
N GLU A 15 -1.12 -20.52 49.09
CA GLU A 15 -0.71 -19.21 49.60
C GLU A 15 0.34 -18.57 48.68
N VAL A 16 0.24 -17.24 48.52
CA VAL A 16 1.16 -16.52 47.62
C VAL A 16 2.51 -16.38 48.30
N THR A 17 3.50 -17.08 47.78
CA THR A 17 4.88 -17.06 48.28
C THR A 17 5.78 -16.08 47.54
N GLY A 18 5.34 -15.60 46.36
CA GLY A 18 6.07 -14.59 45.61
C GLY A 18 5.46 -14.26 44.26
N SER A 19 6.22 -13.56 43.43
CA SER A 19 5.84 -13.29 42.04
C SER A 19 7.05 -13.38 41.12
N SER A 20 6.84 -13.93 39.93
CA SER A 20 7.78 -13.89 38.82
C SER A 20 7.33 -12.81 37.84
N VAL A 21 8.25 -11.94 37.42
CA VAL A 21 7.99 -10.88 36.45
C VAL A 21 8.92 -11.05 35.26
N ILE A 22 8.35 -11.11 34.07
CA ILE A 22 9.09 -11.09 32.81
C ILE A 22 8.84 -9.74 32.15
N ILE A 23 9.92 -8.99 31.91
CA ILE A 23 9.90 -7.73 31.16
C ILE A 23 10.55 -8.01 29.81
N ARG A 24 9.81 -7.81 28.72
CA ARG A 24 10.31 -7.98 27.37
C ARG A 24 10.27 -6.66 26.61
N ASP A 25 11.40 -6.29 26.02
CA ASP A 25 11.46 -5.21 25.07
C ASP A 25 10.96 -5.68 23.69
N ASN A 26 9.88 -5.08 23.22
CA ASN A 26 9.25 -5.42 21.95
C ASN A 26 9.55 -4.38 20.84
N ARG A 27 10.49 -3.44 21.07
CA ARG A 27 10.80 -2.37 20.11
C ARG A 27 11.17 -2.90 18.72
N GLU A 28 12.02 -3.91 18.64
CA GLU A 28 12.45 -4.47 17.35
C GLU A 28 11.29 -5.13 16.60
N HIS A 29 10.46 -5.91 17.31
CA HIS A 29 9.34 -6.61 16.71
C HIS A 29 8.31 -5.62 16.14
N GLU A 30 8.00 -4.55 16.87
CA GLU A 30 7.09 -3.51 16.36
C GLU A 30 7.69 -2.72 15.20
N GLN A 31 8.98 -2.43 15.21
CA GLN A 31 9.63 -1.75 14.09
C GLN A 31 9.52 -2.57 12.80
N VAL A 32 9.75 -3.88 12.89
CA VAL A 32 9.59 -4.80 11.74
C VAL A 32 8.14 -4.84 11.29
N GLN A 33 7.18 -4.94 12.21
CA GLN A 33 5.75 -4.92 11.87
C GLN A 33 5.32 -3.63 11.19
N GLU A 34 5.78 -2.47 11.68
CA GLU A 34 5.43 -1.19 11.06
C GLU A 34 6.07 -1.02 9.68
N GLN A 35 7.32 -1.49 9.50
CA GLN A 35 7.96 -1.53 8.19
C GLN A 35 7.18 -2.42 7.21
N MET A 36 6.72 -3.58 7.66
CA MET A 36 5.91 -4.50 6.84
C MET A 36 4.59 -3.85 6.44
N ARG A 37 3.86 -3.27 7.40
CA ARG A 37 2.60 -2.55 7.16
C ARG A 37 2.78 -1.38 6.20
N ARG A 38 3.88 -0.64 6.31
CA ARG A 38 4.23 0.46 5.39
C ARG A 38 4.49 -0.08 3.98
N SER A 39 5.21 -1.19 3.85
CA SER A 39 5.49 -1.84 2.56
C SER A 39 4.21 -2.29 1.87
N GLU A 40 3.31 -2.98 2.59
CA GLU A 40 2.01 -3.41 2.08
C GLU A 40 1.17 -2.24 1.59
N ARG A 41 1.13 -1.15 2.38
CA ARG A 41 0.41 0.07 1.99
C ARG A 41 0.98 0.68 0.71
N LEU A 42 2.30 0.73 0.58
CA LEU A 42 2.96 1.25 -0.62
C LEU A 42 2.68 0.35 -1.84
N ALA A 43 2.71 -0.97 -1.68
CA ALA A 43 2.36 -1.90 -2.75
C ALA A 43 0.93 -1.69 -3.24
N ALA A 44 -0.03 -1.54 -2.31
CA ALA A 44 -1.42 -1.23 -2.65
C ALA A 44 -1.55 0.10 -3.42
N VAL A 45 -0.83 1.14 -2.98
CA VAL A 45 -0.79 2.44 -3.68
C VAL A 45 -0.23 2.29 -5.10
N SER A 46 0.86 1.54 -5.28
CA SER A 46 1.46 1.31 -6.61
C SER A 46 0.51 0.59 -7.56
N VAL A 47 -0.23 -0.42 -7.08
CA VAL A 47 -1.24 -1.13 -7.89
C VAL A 47 -2.35 -0.18 -8.30
N MET A 48 -2.88 0.61 -7.36
CA MET A 48 -3.92 1.60 -7.67
C MET A 48 -3.41 2.66 -8.65
N ALA A 49 -2.18 3.16 -8.47
CA ALA A 49 -1.58 4.13 -9.37
C ALA A 49 -1.40 3.58 -10.78
N GLY A 50 -1.00 2.31 -10.93
CA GLY A 50 -0.93 1.63 -12.22
C GLY A 50 -2.30 1.50 -12.90
N GLY A 51 -3.33 1.13 -12.14
CA GLY A 51 -4.72 1.09 -12.62
C GLY A 51 -5.21 2.46 -13.08
N LEU A 52 -5.03 3.49 -12.25
CA LEU A 52 -5.41 4.86 -12.59
C LEU A 52 -4.65 5.37 -13.82
N ALA A 53 -3.34 5.11 -13.92
CA ALA A 53 -2.55 5.49 -15.09
C ALA A 53 -3.07 4.81 -16.36
N HIS A 54 -3.40 3.52 -16.29
CA HIS A 54 -4.01 2.81 -17.41
C HIS A 54 -5.35 3.42 -17.82
N GLU A 55 -6.23 3.68 -16.84
CA GLU A 55 -7.55 4.27 -17.08
C GLU A 55 -7.48 5.70 -17.64
N LEU A 56 -6.49 6.50 -17.25
CA LEU A 56 -6.24 7.84 -17.80
C LEU A 56 -5.66 7.80 -19.21
N ASN A 57 -4.78 6.85 -19.49
CA ASN A 57 -4.21 6.68 -20.82
C ASN A 57 -5.27 6.30 -21.86
N ASN A 58 -6.33 5.61 -21.46
CA ASN A 58 -7.40 5.20 -22.37
C ASN A 58 -8.12 6.37 -23.08
N PRO A 59 -8.73 7.35 -22.39
CA PRO A 59 -9.37 8.49 -23.04
C PRO A 59 -8.36 9.38 -23.78
N VAL A 60 -7.12 9.52 -23.28
CA VAL A 60 -6.07 10.28 -23.96
C VAL A 60 -5.75 9.65 -25.32
N ALA A 61 -5.56 8.33 -25.37
CA ALA A 61 -5.31 7.62 -26.63
C ALA A 61 -6.47 7.76 -27.63
N ILE A 62 -7.72 7.76 -27.15
CA ILE A 62 -8.90 7.99 -27.98
C ILE A 62 -8.91 9.41 -28.56
N LEU A 63 -8.58 10.42 -27.74
CA LEU A 63 -8.51 11.81 -28.18
C LEU A 63 -7.43 12.01 -29.24
N ASP A 64 -6.23 11.46 -29.02
CA ASP A 64 -5.13 11.52 -29.98
C ASP A 64 -5.53 10.88 -31.32
N ASN A 65 -6.15 9.70 -31.29
CA ASN A 65 -6.61 9.03 -32.51
C ASN A 65 -7.66 9.86 -33.27
N ARG A 66 -8.60 10.49 -32.56
CA ARG A 66 -9.59 11.38 -33.20
C ARG A 66 -8.94 12.61 -33.83
N ILE A 67 -8.00 13.24 -33.13
CA ILE A 67 -7.27 14.39 -33.67
C ILE A 67 -6.50 13.98 -34.93
N GLU A 68 -5.83 12.81 -34.92
CA GLU A 68 -5.12 12.28 -36.08
C GLU A 68 -6.05 12.03 -37.29
N LEU A 69 -7.24 11.47 -37.06
CA LEU A 69 -8.24 11.26 -38.10
C LEU A 69 -8.73 12.60 -38.70
N MET A 70 -9.03 13.59 -37.86
CA MET A 70 -9.46 14.92 -38.31
C MET A 70 -8.37 15.62 -39.14
N GLN A 71 -7.10 15.50 -38.74
CA GLN A 71 -5.97 16.05 -39.49
C GLN A 71 -5.83 15.39 -40.87
N ARG A 72 -5.99 14.06 -40.96
CA ARG A 72 -5.98 13.32 -42.24
C ARG A 72 -7.15 13.69 -43.15
N GLU A 73 -8.33 13.95 -42.61
CA GLU A 73 -9.48 14.44 -43.38
C GLU A 73 -9.27 15.85 -43.90
N ALA A 74 -8.75 16.75 -43.06
CA ALA A 74 -8.43 18.12 -43.45
C ALA A 74 -7.37 18.17 -44.57
N ALA A 75 -6.31 17.35 -44.46
CA ALA A 75 -5.28 17.23 -45.50
C ALA A 75 -5.87 16.79 -46.85
N ARG A 76 -6.70 15.73 -46.84
CA ARG A 76 -7.38 15.22 -48.06
C ARG A 76 -8.36 16.23 -48.65
N SER A 77 -9.03 17.04 -47.84
CA SER A 77 -9.95 18.08 -48.31
C SER A 77 -9.22 19.26 -48.98
N SER A 78 -7.94 19.47 -48.66
CA SER A 78 -7.09 20.49 -49.32
C SER A 78 -6.57 20.04 -50.69
N GLU A 79 -6.35 18.73 -50.90
CA GLU A 79 -5.86 18.17 -52.17
C GLU A 79 -6.97 18.05 -53.25
N GLY A 80 -8.23 17.86 -52.85
CA GLY A 80 -9.37 17.75 -53.79
C GLY A 80 -9.89 19.08 -54.35
N LYS A 81 -9.24 20.21 -54.06
CA LYS A 81 -9.64 21.56 -54.51
C LYS A 81 -8.73 22.16 -55.59
N ASN A 82 -7.75 21.40 -56.09
CA ASN A 82 -6.84 21.85 -57.15
C ASN A 82 -7.13 21.14 -58.48
#